data_AF-A0AAD4F2F4-F1
#
_entry.id   AF-A0AAD4F2F4-F1
#
_cell.length_a   1.000
_cell.length_b   1.000
_cell.length_c   1.000
_cell.angle_alpha   90.00
_cell.angle_beta   90.00
_cell.angle_gamma   90.00
#
_symmetry.space_group_name_H-M   'P 1'
#
loop_
_entity.id
_entity.type
_entity.pdbx_description
1 polymer ?
#
loop_
_entity_poly.entity_id
_entity_poly.type
_entity_poly.pdbx_seq_one_letter_code
_entity_poly.pdbx_strand_id
1 'polypeptide(L)'
;MEIIKQPETRPISQEQLVAEVKGIYAGLVMVESKCIEVDNNQTSSSHTDPANKLNNDQWQALIALHRTLLHEHHDFFLASQHPSASPALRRLAAKYAMPARMWRHGIHSFLELLRHRLPASLDHMLTFIYMAYSMMALLYETVPAFEDTWIECLGDLGRYRMAIEDDDIRDREVWTAVSRLWYSRACDKAPTTGRLYHHLAILARPNALQQLYYYSKSLCVDMPFPSARESIMTLLEPCMSQSSSPQHAKLPPTELHFVRTHGILFTGRHQDEFDSTLETFLKPLDNHIGRSTRRWLESGYHMAISNICAVTGYGDDKNPITVALKTAARLRPQNNNDDTPMQDAGSEVSASPDSKTAPNPKQLPNALRLFAGTYDVVCRRFGDSNILPFLHVSLVFLHYLTFCPEAMAHVAPHIPWKLTASMLNTLIGAIPSVSQYVSQAQPDLAPLFEDGAPFPGSVGAGDGSEQNYVDGKKEGEDKKDGEGKEPTPRKRPLPDDFALRGLSWTEMYFPSHWFVLEESIDDDEKYFELASMMEERRRRVVWLGCRIAEREGGNWLRFDKETKTFGVNPLYEVELDLEGPGQMPPTPGESDDFEELPDAKAIA
;
A
#
# COMPACT_ATOMS: atom_id res chain seq x y z
N MET A 1 -8.43 24.09 50.87
CA MET A 1 -9.03 23.71 49.57
C MET A 1 -9.74 22.38 49.82
N GLU A 2 -11.06 22.40 49.97
CA GLU A 2 -11.86 21.17 50.09
C GLU A 2 -11.94 20.49 48.72
N ILE A 3 -11.53 19.23 48.66
CA ILE A 3 -11.71 18.39 47.48
C ILE A 3 -13.19 17.97 47.48
N ILE A 4 -13.98 18.55 46.57
CA ILE A 4 -15.37 18.16 46.33
C ILE A 4 -15.35 16.75 45.73
N LYS A 5 -15.90 15.76 46.47
CA LYS A 5 -16.12 14.41 45.94
C LYS A 5 -17.13 14.48 44.78
N GLN A 6 -16.81 13.81 43.67
CA GLN A 6 -17.75 13.69 42.54
C GLN A 6 -19.10 13.16 43.04
N PRO A 7 -20.24 13.74 42.59
CA PRO A 7 -21.56 13.24 42.95
C PRO A 7 -21.74 11.81 42.47
N GLU A 8 -22.34 10.94 43.30
CA GLU A 8 -22.63 9.55 42.96
C GLU A 8 -23.54 9.49 41.71
N THR A 9 -22.96 9.15 40.56
CA THR A 9 -23.71 8.86 39.34
C THR A 9 -24.29 7.46 39.46
N ARG A 10 -25.63 7.35 39.56
CA ARG A 10 -26.29 6.04 39.53
C ARG A 10 -26.01 5.39 38.17
N PRO A 11 -25.53 4.13 38.11
CA PRO A 11 -25.26 3.46 36.85
C PRO A 11 -26.57 3.28 36.07
N ILE A 12 -26.54 3.64 34.77
CA ILE A 12 -27.70 3.49 33.87
C ILE A 12 -28.12 2.02 33.77
N SER A 13 -29.41 1.75 33.95
CA SER A 13 -29.94 0.38 33.78
C SER A 13 -30.02 0.00 32.30
N GLN A 14 -30.00 -1.30 32.01
CA GLN A 14 -30.13 -1.78 30.62
C GLN A 14 -31.46 -1.38 29.98
N GLU A 15 -32.56 -1.38 30.76
CA GLU A 15 -33.88 -0.98 30.26
C GLU A 15 -33.93 0.50 29.89
N GLN A 16 -33.33 1.37 30.71
CA GLN A 16 -33.20 2.79 30.41
C GLN A 16 -32.35 3.02 29.17
N LEU A 17 -31.22 2.32 29.03
CA LEU A 17 -30.37 2.43 27.85
C LEU A 17 -31.08 1.96 26.57
N VAL A 18 -31.87 0.89 26.65
CA VAL A 18 -32.70 0.43 25.51
C VAL A 18 -33.77 1.46 25.14
N ALA A 19 -34.41 2.09 26.12
CA ALA A 19 -35.37 3.16 25.86
C ALA A 19 -34.71 4.38 25.21
N GLU A 20 -33.53 4.76 25.69
CA GLU A 20 -32.73 5.87 25.16
C GLU A 20 -32.33 5.63 23.70
N VAL A 21 -31.72 4.48 23.39
CA VAL A 21 -31.33 4.11 22.02
C VAL A 21 -32.53 4.11 21.07
N LYS A 22 -33.71 3.69 21.54
CA LYS A 22 -34.95 3.74 20.74
C LYS A 22 -35.40 5.18 20.47
N GLY A 23 -35.32 6.05 21.48
CA GLY A 23 -35.64 7.48 21.35
C GLY A 23 -34.74 8.17 20.33
N ILE A 24 -33.42 8.00 20.49
CA ILE A 24 -32.41 8.54 19.57
C ILE A 24 -32.64 8.00 18.16
N TYR A 25 -32.84 6.69 17.99
CA TYR A 25 -33.08 6.11 16.66
C TYR A 25 -34.31 6.69 15.97
N ALA A 26 -35.39 6.98 16.71
CA ALA A 26 -36.59 7.60 16.15
C ALA A 26 -36.33 9.05 15.70
N GLY A 27 -35.58 9.82 16.49
CA GLY A 27 -35.13 11.18 16.14
C GLY A 27 -34.23 11.17 14.90
N LEU A 28 -33.20 10.33 14.92
CA LEU A 28 -32.26 10.12 13.81
C LEU A 28 -32.98 9.84 12.49
N VAL A 29 -33.89 8.86 12.46
CA VAL A 29 -34.64 8.50 11.24
C VAL A 29 -35.48 9.67 10.72
N MET A 30 -36.06 10.47 11.61
CA MET A 30 -36.83 11.65 11.23
C MET A 30 -35.93 12.71 10.57
N VAL A 31 -34.79 13.03 11.19
CA VAL A 31 -33.83 14.01 10.65
C VAL A 31 -33.22 13.51 9.34
N GLU A 32 -32.83 12.23 9.27
CA GLU A 32 -32.28 11.60 8.07
C GLU A 32 -33.26 11.68 6.90
N SER A 33 -34.53 11.33 7.12
CA SER A 33 -35.59 11.46 6.12
C SER A 33 -35.70 12.90 5.63
N LYS A 34 -35.53 13.88 6.54
CA LYS A 34 -35.57 15.29 6.17
C LYS A 34 -34.36 15.73 5.35
N CYS A 35 -33.16 15.30 5.68
CA CYS A 35 -31.96 15.56 4.88
C CYS A 35 -32.14 15.01 3.45
N ILE A 36 -32.57 13.76 3.32
CA ILE A 36 -32.80 13.11 2.01
C ILE A 36 -33.82 13.90 1.19
N GLU A 37 -34.96 14.27 1.78
CA GLU A 37 -36.01 15.04 1.10
C GLU A 37 -35.47 16.40 0.61
N VAL A 38 -34.78 17.13 1.47
CA VAL A 38 -34.29 18.48 1.16
C VAL A 38 -33.17 18.43 0.11
N ASP A 39 -32.20 17.53 0.25
CA ASP A 39 -31.10 17.34 -0.72
C ASP A 39 -31.63 16.97 -2.11
N ASN A 40 -32.59 16.05 -2.19
CA ASN A 40 -33.19 15.64 -3.46
C ASN A 40 -33.96 16.78 -4.13
N ASN A 41 -34.67 17.60 -3.36
CA ASN A 41 -35.37 18.78 -3.86
C ASN A 41 -34.39 19.84 -4.40
N GLN A 42 -33.27 20.05 -3.71
CA GLN A 42 -32.22 20.99 -4.14
C GLN A 42 -31.45 20.49 -5.37
N THR A 43 -31.21 19.18 -5.45
CA THR A 43 -30.53 18.54 -6.59
C THR A 43 -31.40 18.55 -7.84
N SER A 44 -32.72 18.36 -7.69
CA SER A 44 -33.66 18.37 -8.82
C SER A 44 -33.92 19.78 -9.38
N SER A 45 -33.61 20.82 -8.60
CA SER A 45 -33.84 22.21 -9.00
C SER A 45 -32.72 22.73 -9.91
N SER A 46 -33.06 23.07 -11.15
CA SER A 46 -32.10 23.53 -12.17
C SER A 46 -31.18 24.64 -11.65
N HIS A 47 -29.87 24.44 -11.79
CA HIS A 47 -28.82 25.36 -11.35
C HIS A 47 -28.71 26.62 -12.22
N THR A 48 -29.30 26.61 -13.42
CA THR A 48 -29.21 27.72 -14.39
C THR A 48 -30.27 28.80 -14.17
N ASP A 49 -31.26 28.56 -13.32
CA ASP A 49 -32.29 29.53 -12.99
C ASP A 49 -31.81 30.42 -11.81
N PRO A 50 -31.68 31.76 -12.00
CA PRO A 50 -31.34 32.69 -10.93
C PRO A 50 -32.27 32.59 -9.70
N ALA A 51 -33.52 32.13 -9.89
CA ALA A 51 -34.48 31.94 -8.81
C ALA A 51 -34.15 30.75 -7.90
N ASN A 52 -33.33 29.81 -8.36
CA ASN A 52 -32.92 28.61 -7.61
C ASN A 52 -31.55 28.77 -6.94
N LYS A 53 -31.03 30.00 -6.87
CA LYS A 53 -29.77 30.28 -6.16
C LYS A 53 -30.02 30.38 -4.66
N LEU A 54 -29.41 29.48 -3.91
CA LEU A 54 -29.46 29.51 -2.45
C LEU A 54 -28.69 30.71 -1.88
N ASN A 55 -29.30 31.41 -0.93
CA ASN A 55 -28.64 32.46 -0.16
C ASN A 55 -27.86 31.90 1.03
N ASN A 56 -27.08 32.74 1.71
CA ASN A 56 -26.24 32.29 2.84
C ASN A 56 -27.07 31.71 3.99
N ASP A 57 -28.20 32.30 4.35
CA ASP A 57 -29.05 31.80 5.45
C ASP A 57 -29.61 30.41 5.13
N GLN A 58 -29.97 30.16 3.87
CA GLN A 58 -30.41 28.85 3.41
C GLN A 58 -29.29 27.81 3.47
N TRP A 59 -28.07 28.18 3.05
CA TRP A 59 -26.91 27.27 3.19
C TRP A 59 -26.60 26.96 4.65
N GLN A 60 -26.63 27.96 5.53
CA GLN A 60 -26.43 27.75 6.97
C GLN A 60 -27.52 26.86 7.56
N ALA A 61 -28.77 26.98 7.11
CA ALA A 61 -29.85 26.09 7.53
C ALA A 61 -29.62 24.64 7.08
N LEU A 62 -29.13 24.42 5.85
CA LEU A 62 -28.78 23.08 5.36
C LEU A 62 -27.60 22.48 6.15
N ILE A 63 -26.54 23.26 6.39
CA ILE A 63 -25.41 22.83 7.22
C ILE A 63 -25.89 22.47 8.63
N ALA A 64 -26.76 23.29 9.22
CA ALA A 64 -27.32 23.03 10.56
C ALA A 64 -28.16 21.75 10.59
N LEU A 65 -28.94 21.47 9.54
CA LEU A 65 -29.72 20.25 9.41
C LEU A 65 -28.81 19.01 9.36
N HIS A 66 -27.78 19.02 8.51
CA HIS A 66 -26.81 17.92 8.44
C HIS A 66 -26.01 17.78 9.73
N ARG A 67 -25.64 18.88 10.38
CA ARG A 67 -25.00 18.86 11.70
C ARG A 67 -25.85 18.10 12.72
N THR A 68 -27.16 18.40 12.77
CA THR A 68 -28.09 17.67 13.65
C THR A 68 -28.09 16.18 13.34
N LEU A 69 -28.18 15.80 12.07
CA LEU A 69 -28.12 14.38 11.69
C LEU A 69 -26.83 13.69 12.16
N LEU A 70 -25.68 14.35 12.00
CA LEU A 70 -24.41 13.79 12.45
C LEU A 70 -24.34 13.63 13.98
N HIS A 71 -24.91 14.57 14.75
CA HIS A 71 -25.01 14.45 16.20
C HIS A 71 -25.94 13.32 16.63
N GLU A 72 -27.09 13.15 15.98
CA GLU A 72 -28.02 12.03 16.27
C GLU A 72 -27.34 10.67 16.01
N HIS A 73 -26.56 10.56 14.93
CA HIS A 73 -25.74 9.38 14.67
C HIS A 73 -24.69 9.16 15.76
N HIS A 74 -23.96 10.21 16.15
CA HIS A 74 -22.97 10.14 17.22
C HIS A 74 -23.58 9.66 18.54
N ASP A 75 -24.71 10.23 18.95
CA ASP A 75 -25.42 9.85 20.17
C ASP A 75 -25.93 8.40 20.09
N PHE A 76 -26.40 7.96 18.90
CA PHE A 76 -26.77 6.57 18.68
C PHE A 76 -25.58 5.63 18.84
N PHE A 77 -24.40 5.98 18.31
CA PHE A 77 -23.21 5.16 18.46
C PHE A 77 -22.74 5.08 19.91
N LEU A 78 -22.65 6.21 20.62
CA LEU A 78 -22.27 6.23 22.04
C LEU A 78 -23.24 5.43 22.91
N ALA A 79 -24.55 5.59 22.70
CA ALA A 79 -25.56 4.87 23.48
C ALA A 79 -25.55 3.36 23.16
N SER A 80 -25.44 2.99 21.87
CA SER A 80 -25.43 1.58 21.48
C SER A 80 -24.14 0.84 21.87
N GLN A 81 -23.00 1.54 21.91
CA GLN A 81 -21.70 0.99 22.30
C GLN A 81 -21.34 1.22 23.78
N HIS A 82 -22.26 1.78 24.58
CA HIS A 82 -22.04 2.05 26.00
C HIS A 82 -21.57 0.78 26.75
N PRO A 83 -20.70 0.89 27.78
CA PRO A 83 -20.22 -0.28 28.53
C PRO A 83 -21.34 -1.19 29.06
N SER A 84 -22.44 -0.61 29.55
CA SER A 84 -23.63 -1.34 30.02
C SER A 84 -24.53 -1.92 28.92
N ALA A 85 -24.27 -1.64 27.64
CA ALA A 85 -25.06 -2.12 26.51
C ALA A 85 -24.96 -3.64 26.36
N SER A 86 -26.10 -4.30 26.18
CA SER A 86 -26.14 -5.73 25.89
C SER A 86 -25.52 -6.04 24.51
N PRO A 87 -25.04 -7.26 24.26
CA PRO A 87 -24.52 -7.64 22.94
C PRO A 87 -25.53 -7.43 21.80
N ALA A 88 -26.82 -7.59 22.07
CA ALA A 88 -27.87 -7.32 21.09
C ALA A 88 -27.98 -5.84 20.74
N LEU A 89 -27.82 -4.95 21.73
CA LEU A 89 -27.85 -3.50 21.56
C LEU A 89 -26.63 -3.00 20.77
N ARG A 90 -25.44 -3.49 21.11
CA ARG A 90 -24.18 -3.16 20.40
C ARG A 90 -24.23 -3.53 18.91
N ARG A 91 -24.86 -4.66 18.57
CA ARG A 91 -25.03 -5.11 17.18
C ARG A 91 -26.00 -4.27 16.35
N LEU A 92 -26.82 -3.40 16.95
CA LEU A 92 -27.80 -2.61 16.19
C LEU A 92 -27.14 -1.67 15.18
N ALA A 93 -26.01 -1.07 15.54
CA ALA A 93 -25.29 -0.17 14.65
C ALA A 93 -24.88 -0.85 13.34
N ALA A 94 -24.31 -2.06 13.42
CA ALA A 94 -24.01 -2.88 12.26
C ALA A 94 -25.29 -3.37 11.54
N LYS A 95 -26.28 -3.88 12.30
CA LYS A 95 -27.54 -4.42 11.77
C LYS A 95 -28.31 -3.39 10.93
N TYR A 96 -28.30 -2.12 11.34
CA TYR A 96 -29.00 -1.05 10.64
C TYR A 96 -28.09 -0.26 9.69
N ALA A 97 -26.86 -0.75 9.45
CA ALA A 97 -25.86 -0.10 8.59
C ALA A 97 -25.66 1.38 8.95
N MET A 98 -25.62 1.70 10.25
CA MET A 98 -25.52 3.08 10.74
C MET A 98 -24.31 3.83 10.18
N PRO A 99 -23.09 3.24 10.10
CA PRO A 99 -21.95 3.95 9.51
C PRO A 99 -22.17 4.30 8.03
N ALA A 100 -22.65 3.33 7.23
CA ALA A 100 -22.93 3.54 5.81
C ALA A 100 -24.04 4.59 5.58
N ARG A 101 -25.08 4.60 6.43
CA ARG A 101 -26.16 5.60 6.38
C ARG A 101 -25.68 7.00 6.73
N MET A 102 -24.89 7.12 7.81
CA MET A 102 -24.29 8.38 8.21
C MET A 102 -23.42 8.96 7.10
N TRP A 103 -22.59 8.13 6.46
CA TRP A 103 -21.79 8.56 5.32
C TRP A 103 -22.69 8.98 4.14
N ARG A 104 -23.58 8.10 3.67
CA ARG A 104 -24.40 8.32 2.48
C ARG A 104 -25.32 9.54 2.60
N HIS A 105 -26.08 9.63 3.69
CA HIS A 105 -27.16 10.61 3.86
C HIS A 105 -26.76 11.80 4.75
N GLY A 106 -25.77 11.63 5.61
CA GLY A 106 -25.27 12.69 6.48
C GLY A 106 -24.17 13.53 5.83
N ILE A 107 -23.30 12.93 5.02
CA ILE A 107 -22.07 13.58 4.54
C ILE A 107 -22.02 13.63 3.02
N HIS A 108 -22.02 12.48 2.35
CA HIS A 108 -21.73 12.36 0.94
C HIS A 108 -22.77 13.05 0.05
N SER A 109 -24.08 12.84 0.27
CA SER A 109 -25.14 13.49 -0.52
C SER A 109 -25.02 15.01 -0.50
N PHE A 110 -24.76 15.58 0.67
CA PHE A 110 -24.65 17.02 0.84
C PHE A 110 -23.33 17.57 0.31
N LEU A 111 -22.21 16.85 0.45
CA LEU A 111 -20.95 17.20 -0.20
C LEU A 111 -21.11 17.24 -1.72
N GLU A 112 -21.81 16.27 -2.31
CA GLU A 112 -22.08 16.29 -3.74
C GLU A 112 -22.97 17.47 -4.14
N LEU A 113 -24.03 17.79 -3.38
CA LEU A 113 -24.84 18.99 -3.62
C LEU A 113 -23.99 20.26 -3.60
N LEU A 114 -23.13 20.42 -2.59
CA LEU A 114 -22.20 21.54 -2.46
C LEU A 114 -21.22 21.59 -3.64
N ARG A 115 -20.63 20.45 -4.02
CA ARG A 115 -19.68 20.33 -5.13
C ARG A 115 -20.30 20.75 -6.47
N HIS A 116 -21.53 20.34 -6.76
CA HIS A 116 -22.25 20.72 -7.99
C HIS A 116 -22.64 22.21 -8.04
N ARG A 117 -22.53 22.94 -6.93
CA ARG A 117 -22.89 24.37 -6.81
C ARG A 117 -21.65 25.28 -6.74
N LEU A 118 -20.44 24.73 -6.92
CA LEU A 118 -19.21 25.52 -6.99
C LEU A 118 -19.22 26.48 -8.20
N PRO A 119 -18.59 27.67 -8.08
CA PRO A 119 -17.82 28.16 -6.93
C PRO A 119 -18.68 28.82 -5.84
N ALA A 120 -19.98 29.01 -6.04
CA ALA A 120 -20.83 29.80 -5.13
C ALA A 120 -21.01 29.18 -3.73
N SER A 121 -20.79 27.87 -3.60
CA SER A 121 -20.88 27.10 -2.35
C SER A 121 -19.53 26.93 -1.63
N LEU A 122 -18.42 27.49 -2.12
CA LEU A 122 -17.07 27.15 -1.64
C LEU A 122 -16.90 27.30 -0.11
N ASP A 123 -17.20 28.47 0.44
CA ASP A 123 -17.07 28.72 1.89
C ASP A 123 -17.95 27.80 2.74
N HIS A 124 -19.14 27.46 2.24
CA HIS A 124 -20.09 26.55 2.88
C HIS A 124 -19.58 25.11 2.82
N MET A 125 -18.97 24.71 1.70
CA MET A 125 -18.36 23.40 1.52
C MET A 125 -17.16 23.22 2.44
N LEU A 126 -16.30 24.24 2.56
CA LEU A 126 -15.19 24.24 3.52
C LEU A 126 -15.71 24.07 4.95
N THR A 127 -16.67 24.91 5.35
CA THR A 127 -17.30 24.85 6.68
C THR A 127 -17.85 23.45 6.98
N PHE A 128 -18.56 22.86 6.02
CA PHE A 128 -19.15 21.54 6.18
C PHE A 128 -18.09 20.43 6.28
N ILE A 129 -17.04 20.48 5.44
CA ILE A 129 -15.93 19.52 5.48
C ILE A 129 -15.25 19.52 6.85
N TYR A 130 -14.89 20.69 7.39
CA TYR A 130 -14.24 20.77 8.70
C TYR A 130 -15.15 20.22 9.81
N MET A 131 -16.44 20.54 9.78
CA MET A 131 -17.41 20.00 10.74
C MET A 131 -17.56 18.48 10.66
N ALA A 132 -17.71 17.94 9.44
CA ALA A 132 -17.81 16.50 9.21
C ALA A 132 -16.51 15.78 9.62
N TYR A 133 -15.35 16.36 9.32
CA TYR A 133 -14.05 15.82 9.71
C TYR A 133 -13.89 15.76 11.23
N SER A 134 -14.24 16.83 11.95
CA SER A 134 -14.22 16.83 13.43
C SER A 134 -15.16 15.76 14.02
N MET A 135 -16.33 15.56 13.42
CA MET A 135 -17.24 14.49 13.85
C MET A 135 -16.66 13.08 13.61
N MET A 136 -16.08 12.84 12.42
CA MET A 136 -15.46 11.56 12.10
C MET A 136 -14.25 11.26 13.01
N ALA A 137 -13.42 12.28 13.30
CA ALA A 137 -12.29 12.14 14.21
C ALA A 137 -12.75 11.81 15.64
N LEU A 138 -13.82 12.47 16.11
CA LEU A 138 -14.41 12.16 17.42
C LEU A 138 -14.94 10.72 17.48
N LEU A 139 -15.63 10.25 16.44
CA LEU A 139 -16.11 8.86 16.36
C LEU A 139 -14.97 7.85 16.29
N TYR A 140 -13.90 8.17 15.58
CA TYR A 140 -12.69 7.38 15.54
C TYR A 140 -12.08 7.18 16.94
N GLU A 141 -12.05 8.23 17.76
CA GLU A 141 -11.53 8.16 19.14
C GLU A 141 -12.49 7.49 20.13
N THR A 142 -13.80 7.69 19.98
CA THR A 142 -14.80 7.31 20.98
C THR A 142 -15.54 6.00 20.67
N VAL A 143 -15.55 5.56 19.42
CA VAL A 143 -16.30 4.39 18.94
C VAL A 143 -15.42 3.50 18.04
N PRO A 144 -14.44 2.78 18.62
CA PRO A 144 -13.46 1.97 17.86
C PRO A 144 -14.09 0.76 17.15
N ALA A 145 -15.34 0.38 17.47
CA ALA A 145 -16.03 -0.75 16.86
C ALA A 145 -16.19 -0.63 15.33
N PHE A 146 -16.09 0.58 14.78
CA PHE A 146 -16.19 0.87 13.34
C PHE A 146 -14.97 1.64 12.82
N GLU A 147 -13.82 1.52 13.51
CA GLU A 147 -12.59 2.27 13.22
C GLU A 147 -12.24 2.28 11.74
N ASP A 148 -12.33 1.14 11.07
CA ASP A 148 -11.99 0.98 9.65
C ASP A 148 -12.87 1.85 8.75
N THR A 149 -14.17 1.97 9.07
CA THR A 149 -15.07 2.87 8.36
C THR A 149 -14.72 4.34 8.60
N TRP A 150 -14.37 4.71 9.83
CA TRP A 150 -14.01 6.08 10.19
C TRP A 150 -12.71 6.55 9.52
N ILE A 151 -11.70 5.68 9.50
CA ILE A 151 -10.42 5.92 8.80
C ILE A 151 -10.69 6.27 7.33
N GLU A 152 -11.53 5.50 6.65
CA GLU A 152 -11.84 5.74 5.25
C GLU A 152 -12.63 7.04 5.02
N CYS A 153 -13.62 7.32 5.87
CA CYS A 153 -14.37 8.59 5.81
C CYS A 153 -13.44 9.81 5.99
N LEU A 154 -12.45 9.72 6.88
CA LEU A 154 -11.44 10.76 7.10
C LEU A 154 -10.53 10.93 5.87
N GLY A 155 -10.14 9.83 5.23
CA GLY A 155 -9.42 9.83 3.96
C GLY A 155 -10.21 10.51 2.84
N ASP A 156 -11.49 10.17 2.69
CA ASP A 156 -12.41 10.72 1.70
C ASP A 156 -12.63 12.23 1.93
N LEU A 157 -12.91 12.65 3.16
CA LEU A 157 -13.06 14.07 3.52
C LEU A 157 -11.78 14.87 3.21
N GLY A 158 -10.61 14.30 3.52
CA GLY A 158 -9.34 14.91 3.16
C GLY A 158 -9.17 15.08 1.65
N ARG A 159 -9.63 14.11 0.86
CA ARG A 159 -9.65 14.20 -0.61
C ARG A 159 -10.61 15.25 -1.14
N TYR A 160 -11.82 15.37 -0.58
CA TYR A 160 -12.74 16.45 -0.95
C TYR A 160 -12.10 17.81 -0.68
N ARG A 161 -11.46 17.99 0.48
CA ARG A 161 -10.79 19.24 0.84
C ARG A 161 -9.59 19.57 -0.06
N MET A 162 -8.81 18.57 -0.44
CA MET A 162 -7.73 18.68 -1.41
C MET A 162 -8.26 19.05 -2.81
N ALA A 163 -9.36 18.46 -3.24
CA ALA A 163 -9.88 18.60 -4.59
C ALA A 163 -10.48 19.99 -4.88
N ILE A 164 -11.00 20.68 -3.86
CA ILE A 164 -11.57 22.03 -3.99
C ILE A 164 -10.54 23.15 -3.77
N GLU A 165 -9.30 22.80 -3.42
CA GLU A 165 -8.21 23.77 -3.27
C GLU A 165 -7.52 23.99 -4.63
N ASP A 166 -7.85 25.12 -5.26
CA ASP A 166 -7.30 25.52 -6.56
C ASP A 166 -6.19 26.57 -6.44
N ASP A 167 -6.18 27.39 -5.38
CA ASP A 167 -5.32 28.57 -5.27
C ASP A 167 -4.12 28.39 -4.32
N ASP A 168 -4.27 27.72 -3.16
CA ASP A 168 -3.15 27.49 -2.22
C ASP A 168 -2.56 26.07 -2.38
N ILE A 169 -1.43 26.01 -3.09
CA ILE A 169 -0.66 24.77 -3.30
C ILE A 169 -0.26 24.10 -1.98
N ARG A 170 0.03 24.87 -0.93
CA ARG A 170 0.45 24.30 0.37
C ARG A 170 -0.71 23.63 1.07
N ASP A 171 -1.89 24.26 1.09
CA ASP A 171 -3.09 23.64 1.66
C ASP A 171 -3.45 22.37 0.90
N ARG A 172 -3.32 22.39 -0.43
CA ARG A 172 -3.52 21.20 -1.26
C ARG A 172 -2.53 20.09 -0.90
N GLU A 173 -1.25 20.39 -0.70
CA GLU A 173 -0.23 19.43 -0.27
C GLU A 173 -0.52 18.87 1.13
N VAL A 174 -0.92 19.72 2.08
CA VAL A 174 -1.30 19.31 3.43
C VAL A 174 -2.46 18.32 3.39
N TRP A 175 -3.53 18.63 2.67
CA TRP A 175 -4.70 17.74 2.58
C TRP A 175 -4.44 16.49 1.74
N THR A 176 -3.52 16.56 0.78
CA THR A 176 -2.98 15.36 0.10
C THR A 176 -2.29 14.44 1.10
N ALA A 177 -1.43 14.99 1.98
CA ALA A 177 -0.72 14.21 2.99
C ALA A 177 -1.68 13.64 4.05
N VAL A 178 -2.64 14.42 4.55
CA VAL A 178 -3.67 13.96 5.49
C VAL A 178 -4.48 12.80 4.90
N SER A 179 -4.94 12.94 3.66
CA SER A 179 -5.70 11.88 3.00
C SER A 179 -4.85 10.62 2.77
N ARG A 180 -3.58 10.79 2.37
CA ARG A 180 -2.64 9.68 2.17
C ARG A 180 -2.40 8.91 3.47
N LEU A 181 -2.21 9.60 4.59
CA LEU A 181 -2.06 9.00 5.93
C LEU A 181 -3.25 8.09 6.26
N TRP A 182 -4.48 8.58 6.09
CA TRP A 182 -5.67 7.79 6.39
C TRP A 182 -5.81 6.56 5.49
N TYR A 183 -5.57 6.69 4.18
CA TYR A 183 -5.66 5.52 3.29
C TYR A 183 -4.52 4.53 3.45
N SER A 184 -3.31 4.99 3.78
CA SER A 184 -2.19 4.11 4.14
C SER A 184 -2.53 3.28 5.38
N ARG A 185 -3.08 3.91 6.42
CA ARG A 185 -3.60 3.22 7.60
C ARG A 185 -4.72 2.24 7.27
N ALA A 186 -5.66 2.63 6.41
CA ALA A 186 -6.72 1.73 5.92
C ALA A 186 -6.13 0.51 5.19
N CYS A 187 -5.14 0.73 4.31
CA CYS A 187 -4.46 -0.35 3.58
C CYS A 187 -3.73 -1.29 4.54
N ASP A 188 -3.20 -0.79 5.66
CA ASP A 188 -2.53 -1.64 6.63
C ASP A 188 -3.48 -2.53 7.41
N LYS A 189 -4.76 -2.16 7.52
CA LYS A 189 -5.79 -2.99 8.11
C LYS A 189 -6.42 -3.94 7.11
N ALA A 190 -6.70 -3.44 5.91
CA ALA A 190 -7.38 -4.18 4.84
C ALA A 190 -6.53 -4.24 3.56
N PRO A 191 -5.34 -4.87 3.59
CA PRO A 191 -4.40 -4.86 2.47
C PRO A 191 -4.91 -5.59 1.22
N THR A 192 -5.94 -6.41 1.33
CA THR A 192 -6.57 -7.08 0.18
C THR A 192 -7.53 -6.17 -0.59
N THR A 193 -7.83 -4.97 -0.11
CA THR A 193 -8.88 -4.10 -0.65
C THR A 193 -8.36 -3.14 -1.73
N GLY A 194 -8.69 -3.42 -2.99
CA GLY A 194 -8.21 -2.70 -4.16
C GLY A 194 -8.58 -1.22 -4.21
N ARG A 195 -9.74 -0.82 -3.68
CA ARG A 195 -10.21 0.58 -3.75
C ARG A 195 -9.34 1.53 -2.93
N LEU A 196 -8.72 1.04 -1.86
CA LEU A 196 -7.82 1.85 -1.02
C LEU A 196 -6.55 2.22 -1.81
N TYR A 197 -5.98 1.24 -2.53
CA TYR A 197 -4.86 1.51 -3.44
C TYR A 197 -5.26 2.42 -4.61
N HIS A 198 -6.49 2.34 -5.12
CA HIS A 198 -6.98 3.29 -6.13
C HIS A 198 -6.94 4.74 -5.62
N HIS A 199 -7.36 4.97 -4.37
CA HIS A 199 -7.31 6.29 -3.77
C HIS A 199 -5.88 6.77 -3.51
N LEU A 200 -4.99 5.89 -3.05
CA LEU A 200 -3.56 6.18 -2.95
C LEU A 200 -2.92 6.51 -4.31
N ALA A 201 -3.37 5.86 -5.40
CA ALA A 201 -2.92 6.19 -6.74
C ALA A 201 -3.28 7.64 -7.11
N ILE A 202 -4.51 8.09 -6.84
CA ILE A 202 -4.90 9.49 -7.10
C ILE A 202 -4.00 10.47 -6.32
N LEU A 203 -3.67 10.15 -5.07
CA LEU A 203 -2.87 10.96 -4.16
C LEU A 203 -1.36 10.89 -4.40
N ALA A 204 -0.90 9.97 -5.26
CA ALA A 204 0.51 9.82 -5.60
C ALA A 204 0.99 10.84 -6.64
N ARG A 205 0.11 11.69 -7.19
CA ARG A 205 0.50 12.77 -8.12
C ARG A 205 1.49 13.74 -7.45
N PRO A 206 2.54 14.19 -8.14
CA PRO A 206 2.87 13.94 -9.55
C PRO A 206 3.73 12.69 -9.85
N ASN A 207 4.00 11.82 -8.86
CA ASN A 207 4.86 10.64 -9.03
C ASN A 207 4.20 9.59 -9.94
N ALA A 208 4.67 9.48 -11.18
CA ALA A 208 4.08 8.59 -12.19
C ALA A 208 4.32 7.10 -11.90
N LEU A 209 5.51 6.76 -11.39
CA LEU A 209 5.83 5.38 -11.02
C LEU A 209 4.95 4.90 -9.86
N GLN A 210 4.80 5.71 -8.82
CA GLN A 210 3.97 5.36 -7.66
C GLN A 210 2.48 5.29 -8.01
N GLN A 211 1.99 6.18 -8.90
CA GLN A 211 0.64 6.07 -9.46
C GLN A 211 0.43 4.74 -10.18
N LEU A 212 1.35 4.37 -11.09
CA LEU A 212 1.29 3.10 -11.82
C LEU A 212 1.29 1.90 -10.87
N TYR A 213 2.15 1.91 -9.87
CA TYR A 213 2.22 0.88 -8.84
C TYR A 213 0.88 0.71 -8.13
N TYR A 214 0.31 1.80 -7.59
CA TYR A 214 -0.95 1.73 -6.84
C TYR A 214 -2.15 1.35 -7.71
N TYR A 215 -2.25 1.87 -8.94
CA TYR A 215 -3.31 1.44 -9.87
C TYR A 215 -3.16 -0.05 -10.25
N SER A 216 -1.94 -0.50 -10.51
CA SER A 216 -1.68 -1.93 -10.82
C SER A 216 -2.04 -2.81 -9.63
N LYS A 217 -1.65 -2.40 -8.41
CA LYS A 217 -1.98 -3.12 -7.18
C LYS A 217 -3.49 -3.15 -6.92
N SER A 218 -4.18 -2.03 -7.12
CA SER A 218 -5.65 -1.93 -7.03
C SER A 218 -6.40 -2.98 -7.86
N LEU A 219 -5.82 -3.40 -8.99
CA LEU A 219 -6.37 -4.42 -9.88
C LEU A 219 -5.91 -5.85 -9.56
N CYS A 220 -4.84 -6.02 -8.79
CA CYS A 220 -4.17 -7.32 -8.60
C CYS A 220 -4.25 -7.88 -7.18
N VAL A 221 -4.70 -7.08 -6.20
CA VAL A 221 -5.02 -7.60 -4.85
C VAL A 221 -6.28 -8.45 -4.87
N ASP A 222 -6.49 -9.21 -3.79
CA ASP A 222 -7.52 -10.23 -3.72
C ASP A 222 -8.96 -9.71 -3.93
N MET A 223 -9.26 -8.50 -3.43
CA MET A 223 -10.51 -7.79 -3.71
C MET A 223 -10.24 -6.62 -4.68
N PRO A 224 -10.13 -6.87 -5.99
CA PRO A 224 -9.74 -5.86 -6.96
C PRO A 224 -10.80 -4.77 -7.11
N PHE A 225 -10.39 -3.59 -7.57
CA PHE A 225 -11.28 -2.47 -7.87
C PHE A 225 -11.31 -2.15 -9.37
N PRO A 226 -12.31 -2.68 -10.13
CA PRO A 226 -12.34 -2.59 -11.59
C PRO A 226 -12.30 -1.17 -12.16
N SER A 227 -12.90 -0.18 -11.48
CA SER A 227 -12.91 1.22 -11.93
C SER A 227 -11.49 1.84 -12.00
N ALA A 228 -10.49 1.20 -11.39
CA ALA A 228 -9.09 1.57 -11.60
C ALA A 228 -8.63 1.41 -13.05
N ARG A 229 -9.26 0.53 -13.86
CA ARG A 229 -8.96 0.38 -15.29
C ARG A 229 -9.24 1.64 -16.11
N GLU A 230 -10.29 2.38 -15.75
CA GLU A 230 -10.60 3.66 -16.39
C GLU A 230 -9.73 4.77 -15.80
N SER A 231 -9.53 4.77 -14.48
CA SER A 231 -8.79 5.83 -13.79
C SER A 231 -7.31 5.88 -14.15
N ILE A 232 -6.66 4.72 -14.33
CA ILE A 232 -5.25 4.62 -14.74
C ILE A 232 -5.01 5.24 -16.12
N MET A 233 -6.03 5.32 -16.99
CA MET A 233 -5.90 5.95 -18.31
C MET A 233 -5.50 7.42 -18.20
N THR A 234 -5.88 8.13 -17.13
CA THR A 234 -5.46 9.52 -16.89
C THR A 234 -3.94 9.67 -16.70
N LEU A 235 -3.25 8.59 -16.33
CA LEU A 235 -1.79 8.51 -16.29
C LEU A 235 -1.21 8.04 -17.63
N LEU A 236 -1.80 6.98 -18.21
CA LEU A 236 -1.24 6.29 -19.37
C LEU A 236 -1.42 7.08 -20.68
N GLU A 237 -2.59 7.65 -20.94
CA GLU A 237 -2.87 8.37 -22.19
C GLU A 237 -1.92 9.53 -22.46
N PRO A 238 -1.62 10.39 -21.48
CA PRO A 238 -0.55 11.36 -21.63
C PRO A 238 0.74 10.67 -22.04
N CYS A 239 1.25 9.71 -21.27
CA CYS A 239 2.55 9.07 -21.51
C CYS A 239 2.66 8.32 -22.84
N MET A 240 1.53 7.92 -23.43
CA MET A 240 1.46 7.24 -24.73
C MET A 240 1.33 8.21 -25.92
N SER A 241 0.90 9.45 -25.71
CA SER A 241 0.74 10.43 -26.79
C SER A 241 2.10 10.89 -27.35
N GLN A 242 2.20 10.99 -28.68
CA GLN A 242 3.38 11.54 -29.37
C GLN A 242 3.49 13.07 -29.23
N SER A 243 2.41 13.75 -28.82
CA SER A 243 2.42 15.19 -28.57
C SER A 243 3.01 15.46 -27.19
N SER A 244 4.14 16.18 -27.15
CA SER A 244 4.80 16.61 -25.91
C SER A 244 3.86 17.44 -25.06
N SER A 245 3.18 16.81 -24.10
CA SER A 245 2.37 17.50 -23.10
C SER A 245 3.30 18.22 -22.12
N PRO A 246 2.92 19.39 -21.56
CA PRO A 246 3.69 20.03 -20.48
C PRO A 246 3.97 19.10 -19.29
N GLN A 247 3.13 18.07 -19.09
CA GLN A 247 3.32 17.04 -18.07
C GLN A 247 4.44 16.05 -18.42
N HIS A 248 4.73 15.80 -19.71
CA HIS A 248 5.85 14.95 -20.15
C HIS A 248 7.21 15.55 -19.79
N ALA A 249 7.32 16.87 -19.84
CA ALA A 249 8.57 17.58 -19.60
C ALA A 249 9.04 17.50 -18.14
N LYS A 250 8.17 17.09 -17.20
CA LYS A 250 8.47 17.03 -15.77
C LYS A 250 8.91 15.65 -15.27
N LEU A 251 8.68 14.58 -16.04
CA LEU A 251 9.01 13.22 -15.63
C LEU A 251 10.44 12.84 -16.02
N PRO A 252 11.19 12.12 -15.17
CA PRO A 252 12.46 11.53 -15.56
C PRO A 252 12.29 10.65 -16.81
N PRO A 253 13.16 10.75 -17.83
CA PRO A 253 13.01 9.99 -19.07
C PRO A 253 12.85 8.48 -18.84
N THR A 254 13.58 7.88 -17.90
CA THR A 254 13.49 6.45 -17.58
C THR A 254 12.10 6.08 -17.06
N GLU A 255 11.52 6.88 -16.16
CA GLU A 255 10.17 6.64 -15.61
C GLU A 255 9.10 6.80 -16.69
N LEU A 256 9.23 7.81 -17.55
CA LEU A 256 8.30 8.02 -18.67
C LEU A 256 8.25 6.79 -19.58
N HIS A 257 9.40 6.26 -19.99
CA HIS A 257 9.44 5.08 -20.87
C HIS A 257 8.99 3.80 -20.15
N PHE A 258 9.22 3.68 -18.84
CA PHE A 258 8.66 2.60 -18.03
C PHE A 258 7.13 2.65 -18.04
N VAL A 259 6.53 3.80 -17.72
CA VAL A 259 5.08 4.00 -17.70
C VAL A 259 4.47 3.83 -19.10
N ARG A 260 5.15 4.31 -20.16
CA ARG A 260 4.73 4.09 -21.55
C ARG A 260 4.74 2.62 -21.94
N THR A 261 5.77 1.86 -21.54
CA THR A 261 5.84 0.41 -21.78
C THR A 261 4.66 -0.30 -21.11
N HIS A 262 4.35 0.08 -19.87
CA HIS A 262 3.14 -0.39 -19.18
C HIS A 262 1.86 0.03 -19.90
N GLY A 263 1.77 1.24 -20.43
CA GLY A 263 0.60 1.70 -21.20
C GLY A 263 0.33 0.86 -22.45
N ILE A 264 1.40 0.49 -23.18
CA ILE A 264 1.32 -0.42 -24.33
C ILE A 264 0.82 -1.80 -23.90
N LEU A 265 1.37 -2.36 -22.81
CA LEU A 265 0.96 -3.66 -22.27
C LEU A 265 -0.48 -3.65 -21.74
N PHE A 266 -0.88 -2.59 -21.05
CA PHE A 266 -2.17 -2.47 -20.39
C PHE A 266 -3.31 -2.29 -21.41
N THR A 267 -3.11 -1.43 -22.41
CA THR A 267 -4.14 -1.08 -23.39
C THR A 267 -4.16 -1.99 -24.62
N GLY A 268 -3.07 -2.71 -24.88
CA GLY A 268 -2.91 -3.48 -26.12
C GLY A 268 -2.74 -2.64 -27.38
N ARG A 269 -2.63 -1.30 -27.27
CA ARG A 269 -2.39 -0.35 -28.38
C ARG A 269 -0.90 -0.15 -28.61
N HIS A 270 -0.50 0.39 -29.77
CA HIS A 270 0.90 0.72 -30.12
C HIS A 270 1.89 -0.46 -29.94
N GLN A 271 1.47 -1.68 -30.26
CA GLN A 271 2.29 -2.88 -30.09
C GLN A 271 3.54 -2.90 -30.97
N ASP A 272 3.51 -2.18 -32.08
CA ASP A 272 4.63 -1.91 -32.98
C ASP A 272 5.73 -1.05 -32.34
N GLU A 273 5.38 -0.21 -31.36
CA GLU A 273 6.31 0.65 -30.63
C GLU A 273 6.85 -0.02 -29.35
N PHE A 274 6.40 -1.23 -29.01
CA PHE A 274 6.79 -1.91 -27.77
C PHE A 274 8.31 -2.11 -27.68
N ASP A 275 8.92 -2.64 -28.73
CA ASP A 275 10.34 -2.98 -28.75
C ASP A 275 11.23 -1.74 -28.56
N SER A 276 10.93 -0.66 -29.30
CA SER A 276 11.68 0.58 -29.21
C SER A 276 11.49 1.28 -27.86
N THR A 277 10.27 1.25 -27.30
CA THR A 277 9.99 1.82 -25.98
C THR A 277 10.70 1.05 -24.87
N LEU A 278 10.65 -0.29 -24.92
CA LEU A 278 11.32 -1.17 -23.96
C LEU A 278 12.84 -0.96 -23.99
N GLU A 279 13.45 -0.90 -25.18
CA GLU A 279 14.88 -0.65 -25.34
C GLU A 279 15.28 0.73 -24.81
N THR A 280 14.47 1.76 -25.08
CA THR A 280 14.69 3.13 -24.59
C THR A 280 14.54 3.23 -23.07
N PHE A 281 13.75 2.35 -22.46
CA PHE A 281 13.66 2.21 -21.01
C PHE A 281 14.87 1.47 -20.42
N LEU A 282 15.22 0.30 -20.96
CA LEU A 282 16.25 -0.58 -20.37
C LEU A 282 17.67 -0.03 -20.50
N LYS A 283 18.03 0.59 -21.62
CA LYS A 283 19.38 1.12 -21.86
C LYS A 283 19.87 2.11 -20.79
N PRO A 284 19.12 3.16 -20.41
CA PRO A 284 19.55 4.12 -19.40
C PRO A 284 19.30 3.64 -17.96
N LEU A 285 18.64 2.49 -17.75
CA LEU A 285 18.19 2.06 -16.43
C LEU A 285 19.36 1.88 -15.46
N ASP A 286 20.46 1.25 -15.87
CA ASP A 286 21.64 1.06 -15.01
C ASP A 286 22.19 2.38 -14.47
N ASN A 287 22.38 3.36 -15.37
CA ASN A 287 22.82 4.71 -15.02
C ASN A 287 21.80 5.44 -14.13
N HIS A 288 20.51 5.23 -14.37
CA HIS A 288 19.45 5.82 -13.55
C HIS A 288 19.50 5.28 -12.12
N ILE A 289 19.69 3.96 -11.93
CA ILE A 289 19.84 3.34 -10.60
C ILE A 289 21.03 3.97 -9.87
N GLY A 290 22.20 4.05 -10.54
CA GLY A 290 23.40 4.62 -9.96
C GLY A 290 23.24 6.09 -9.53
N ARG A 291 22.49 6.90 -10.28
CA ARG A 291 22.20 8.30 -9.94
C ARG A 291 21.14 8.47 -8.86
N SER A 292 20.13 7.59 -8.83
CA SER A 292 19.04 7.64 -7.87
C SER A 292 19.46 7.21 -6.46
N THR A 293 20.52 6.39 -6.33
CA THR A 293 21.08 5.93 -5.05
C THR A 293 20.00 5.38 -4.11
N ARG A 294 19.85 5.91 -2.88
CA ARG A 294 18.85 5.44 -1.91
C ARG A 294 17.40 5.65 -2.38
N ARG A 295 17.12 6.64 -3.25
CA ARG A 295 15.75 6.82 -3.79
C ARG A 295 15.32 5.66 -4.68
N TRP A 296 16.29 4.87 -5.18
CA TRP A 296 15.99 3.66 -5.94
C TRP A 296 15.40 2.55 -5.08
N LEU A 297 15.58 2.54 -3.75
CA LEU A 297 15.02 1.50 -2.89
C LEU A 297 13.50 1.38 -3.07
N GLU A 298 12.80 2.53 -2.99
CA GLU A 298 11.35 2.63 -3.22
C GLU A 298 10.98 2.37 -4.68
N SER A 299 11.68 3.02 -5.61
CA SER A 299 11.41 2.85 -7.05
C SER A 299 11.57 1.40 -7.49
N GLY A 300 12.55 0.69 -6.95
CA GLY A 300 12.87 -0.69 -7.27
C GLY A 300 11.73 -1.65 -6.93
N TYR A 301 11.19 -1.62 -5.70
CA TYR A 301 10.07 -2.50 -5.37
C TYR A 301 8.78 -2.07 -6.08
N HIS A 302 8.54 -0.78 -6.33
CA HIS A 302 7.39 -0.34 -7.15
C HIS A 302 7.45 -0.88 -8.58
N MET A 303 8.63 -0.85 -9.22
CA MET A 303 8.81 -1.39 -10.57
C MET A 303 8.70 -2.91 -10.59
N ALA A 304 9.28 -3.61 -9.60
CA ALA A 304 9.14 -5.06 -9.49
C ALA A 304 7.68 -5.49 -9.37
N ILE A 305 6.92 -4.88 -8.44
CA ILE A 305 5.48 -5.19 -8.25
C ILE A 305 4.68 -4.84 -9.51
N SER A 306 4.95 -3.69 -10.14
CA SER A 306 4.27 -3.30 -11.39
C SER A 306 4.54 -4.32 -12.49
N ASN A 307 5.80 -4.72 -12.70
CA ASN A 307 6.17 -5.75 -13.69
C ASN A 307 5.47 -7.08 -13.42
N ILE A 308 5.41 -7.52 -12.15
CA ILE A 308 4.70 -8.74 -11.76
C ILE A 308 3.20 -8.60 -12.05
N CYS A 309 2.59 -7.45 -11.78
CA CYS A 309 1.20 -7.18 -12.15
C CYS A 309 1.00 -7.27 -13.67
N ALA A 310 1.96 -6.82 -14.48
CA ALA A 310 1.90 -6.98 -15.93
C ALA A 310 1.97 -8.46 -16.35
N VAL A 311 2.86 -9.23 -15.74
CA VAL A 311 3.02 -10.69 -15.98
C VAL A 311 1.72 -11.44 -15.62
N THR A 312 1.05 -11.05 -14.53
CA THR A 312 -0.26 -11.58 -14.13
C THR A 312 -1.45 -10.88 -14.82
N GLY A 313 -1.22 -10.04 -15.81
CA GLY A 313 -2.27 -9.47 -16.67
C GLY A 313 -3.15 -8.40 -16.01
N TYR A 314 -2.65 -7.71 -14.99
CA TYR A 314 -3.35 -6.63 -14.29
C TYR A 314 -4.73 -7.06 -13.79
N GLY A 315 -4.83 -8.26 -13.21
CA GLY A 315 -6.09 -8.83 -12.73
C GLY A 315 -7.03 -9.35 -13.84
N ASP A 316 -6.54 -9.56 -15.07
CA ASP A 316 -7.32 -10.25 -16.11
C ASP A 316 -7.38 -11.76 -15.82
N ASP A 317 -8.59 -12.25 -15.59
CA ASP A 317 -8.88 -13.67 -15.33
C ASP A 317 -8.62 -14.59 -16.52
N LYS A 318 -8.39 -14.04 -17.71
CA LYS A 318 -7.99 -14.80 -18.90
C LYS A 318 -6.49 -14.97 -19.03
N ASN A 319 -5.68 -14.26 -18.24
CA ASN A 319 -4.23 -14.37 -18.29
C ASN A 319 -3.81 -15.81 -17.86
N PRO A 320 -3.00 -16.53 -18.65
CA PRO A 320 -2.61 -17.91 -18.35
C PRO A 320 -1.96 -18.11 -16.98
N ILE A 321 -1.12 -17.15 -16.56
CA ILE A 321 -0.47 -17.20 -15.25
C ILE A 321 -1.53 -17.00 -14.16
N THR A 322 -2.41 -16.00 -14.28
CA THR A 322 -3.49 -15.77 -13.29
C THR A 322 -4.43 -16.96 -13.15
N VAL A 323 -4.78 -17.61 -14.27
CA VAL A 323 -5.57 -18.85 -14.25
C VAL A 323 -4.85 -19.95 -13.47
N ALA A 324 -3.56 -20.17 -13.74
CA ALA A 324 -2.75 -21.17 -13.04
C ALA A 324 -2.64 -20.86 -11.53
N LEU A 325 -2.42 -19.60 -11.15
CA LEU A 325 -2.34 -19.19 -9.74
C LEU A 325 -3.67 -19.40 -9.00
N LYS A 326 -4.80 -18.99 -9.59
CA LYS A 326 -6.13 -19.20 -9.01
C LYS A 326 -6.48 -20.70 -8.89
N THR A 327 -6.07 -21.50 -9.88
CA THR A 327 -6.28 -22.94 -9.85
C THR A 327 -5.47 -23.58 -8.72
N ALA A 328 -4.19 -23.20 -8.58
CA ALA A 328 -3.35 -23.67 -7.50
C ALA A 328 -3.88 -23.24 -6.12
N ALA A 329 -4.43 -22.03 -5.99
CA ALA A 329 -5.03 -21.54 -4.75
C ALA A 329 -6.29 -22.33 -4.36
N ARG A 330 -7.19 -22.63 -5.31
CA ARG A 330 -8.43 -23.42 -5.05
C ARG A 330 -8.18 -24.84 -4.59
N LEU A 331 -7.05 -25.43 -4.99
CA LEU A 331 -6.68 -26.78 -4.60
C LEU A 331 -6.09 -26.84 -3.17
N ARG A 332 -5.87 -25.69 -2.52
CA ARG A 332 -5.38 -25.62 -1.15
C ARG A 332 -6.54 -25.67 -0.15
N PRO A 333 -6.37 -26.31 1.02
CA PRO A 333 -7.36 -26.24 2.09
C PRO A 333 -7.51 -24.80 2.59
N GLN A 334 -8.71 -24.21 2.48
CA GLN A 334 -9.01 -22.89 3.03
C GLN A 334 -9.37 -22.97 4.52
N ASN A 335 -8.78 -22.10 5.34
CA ASN A 335 -9.31 -21.76 6.65
C ASN A 335 -10.30 -20.59 6.46
N ASN A 336 -11.59 -20.88 6.52
CA ASN A 336 -12.65 -19.87 6.40
C ASN A 336 -12.68 -18.99 7.65
N ASN A 337 -12.25 -17.74 7.55
CA ASN A 337 -12.66 -16.64 8.44
C ASN A 337 -12.29 -15.32 7.76
N ASP A 338 -13.19 -14.73 6.98
CA ASP A 338 -13.04 -13.32 6.58
C ASP A 338 -14.37 -12.58 6.72
N ASP A 339 -14.31 -11.49 7.50
CA ASP A 339 -15.35 -10.48 7.63
C ASP A 339 -15.42 -9.65 6.34
N THR A 340 -16.64 -9.43 5.84
CA THR A 340 -16.87 -8.73 4.57
C THR A 340 -16.79 -7.21 4.76
N PRO A 341 -15.87 -6.50 4.07
CA PRO A 341 -15.81 -5.03 4.15
C PRO A 341 -17.00 -4.36 3.44
N MET A 342 -17.35 -3.18 3.93
CA MET A 342 -18.53 -2.40 3.52
C MET A 342 -18.49 -2.05 2.02
N GLN A 343 -19.54 -2.43 1.27
CA GLN A 343 -19.75 -2.01 -0.12
C GLN A 343 -20.27 -0.57 -0.18
N ASP A 344 -19.73 0.19 -1.12
CA ASP A 344 -20.10 1.59 -1.33
C ASP A 344 -21.56 1.76 -1.79
N ALA A 345 -22.13 2.87 -1.33
CA ALA A 345 -23.41 3.47 -1.64
C ALA A 345 -23.56 4.03 -3.06
N GLY A 346 -22.47 4.20 -3.82
CA GLY A 346 -22.46 4.92 -5.09
C GLY A 346 -21.90 4.15 -6.28
N SER A 347 -21.56 2.86 -6.12
CA SER A 347 -20.95 2.07 -7.19
C SER A 347 -21.89 0.99 -7.73
N GLU A 348 -23.04 1.41 -8.27
CA GLU A 348 -23.64 0.66 -9.40
C GLU A 348 -22.83 0.98 -10.67
N VAL A 349 -21.56 0.59 -10.68
CA VAL A 349 -20.79 0.54 -11.92
C VAL A 349 -20.92 -0.89 -12.42
N SER A 350 -21.83 -1.05 -13.39
CA SER A 350 -21.92 -2.21 -14.26
C SER A 350 -20.52 -2.75 -14.57
N ALA A 351 -20.31 -4.06 -14.42
CA ALA A 351 -19.13 -4.75 -14.89
C ALA A 351 -18.69 -4.17 -16.25
N SER A 352 -17.45 -3.64 -16.31
CA SER A 352 -16.94 -3.01 -17.51
C SER A 352 -17.09 -3.97 -18.72
N PRO A 353 -17.54 -3.48 -19.90
CA PRO A 353 -17.78 -4.31 -21.09
C PRO A 353 -16.51 -4.88 -21.76
N ASP A 354 -15.31 -4.67 -21.20
CA ASP A 354 -14.03 -5.06 -21.83
C ASP A 354 -13.73 -6.57 -21.84
N SER A 355 -14.64 -7.40 -21.34
CA SER A 355 -14.52 -8.87 -21.45
C SER A 355 -14.70 -9.42 -22.88
N LYS A 356 -14.94 -8.57 -23.89
CA LYS A 356 -15.17 -9.01 -25.29
C LYS A 356 -13.91 -9.14 -26.14
N THR A 357 -12.75 -8.65 -25.70
CA THR A 357 -11.53 -8.74 -26.50
C THR A 357 -10.87 -10.10 -26.27
N ALA A 358 -10.50 -10.79 -27.35
CA ALA A 358 -9.69 -12.00 -27.27
C ALA A 358 -8.32 -11.65 -26.64
N PRO A 359 -7.72 -12.54 -25.82
CA PRO A 359 -6.41 -12.28 -25.23
C PRO A 359 -5.40 -12.02 -26.34
N ASN A 360 -4.71 -10.88 -26.28
CA ASN A 360 -3.69 -10.55 -27.26
C ASN A 360 -2.50 -11.50 -27.06
N PRO A 361 -2.16 -12.35 -28.05
CA PRO A 361 -1.14 -13.38 -27.89
C PRO A 361 0.26 -12.81 -27.59
N LYS A 362 0.51 -11.53 -27.88
CA LYS A 362 1.78 -10.85 -27.59
C LYS A 362 1.87 -10.27 -26.18
N GLN A 363 0.76 -10.12 -25.46
CA GLN A 363 0.72 -9.38 -24.20
C GLN A 363 1.56 -10.06 -23.10
N LEU A 364 1.35 -11.35 -22.86
CA LEU A 364 2.13 -12.11 -21.87
C LEU A 364 3.62 -12.21 -22.26
N PRO A 365 4.00 -12.59 -23.51
CA PRO A 365 5.40 -12.57 -23.93
C PRO A 365 6.08 -11.21 -23.74
N ASN A 366 5.40 -10.11 -24.06
CA ASN A 366 5.95 -8.77 -23.89
C ASN A 366 6.06 -8.37 -22.40
N ALA A 367 5.10 -8.75 -21.56
CA ALA A 367 5.20 -8.55 -20.11
C ALA A 367 6.38 -9.33 -19.49
N LEU A 368 6.61 -10.57 -19.94
CA LEU A 368 7.76 -11.39 -19.53
C LEU A 368 9.08 -10.75 -19.99
N ARG A 369 9.15 -10.19 -21.21
CA ARG A 369 10.32 -9.45 -21.69
C ARG A 369 10.61 -8.20 -20.87
N LEU A 370 9.58 -7.44 -20.47
CA LEU A 370 9.75 -6.31 -19.56
C LEU A 370 10.27 -6.75 -18.20
N PHE A 371 9.65 -7.77 -17.58
CA PHE A 371 10.09 -8.29 -16.28
C PHE A 371 11.52 -8.82 -16.33
N ALA A 372 11.83 -9.70 -17.28
CA ALA A 372 13.15 -10.29 -17.44
C ALA A 372 14.22 -9.26 -17.80
N GLY A 373 13.94 -8.33 -18.71
CA GLY A 373 14.87 -7.27 -19.09
C GLY A 373 15.17 -6.31 -17.93
N THR A 374 14.16 -5.94 -17.15
CA THR A 374 14.36 -5.12 -15.94
C THR A 374 15.19 -5.89 -14.91
N TYR A 375 14.85 -7.16 -14.67
CA TYR A 375 15.57 -8.03 -13.74
C TYR A 375 17.04 -8.19 -14.13
N ASP A 376 17.30 -8.42 -15.41
CA ASP A 376 18.64 -8.59 -15.98
C ASP A 376 19.53 -7.36 -15.75
N VAL A 377 19.04 -6.15 -16.07
CA VAL A 377 19.79 -4.90 -15.79
C VAL A 377 20.06 -4.73 -14.30
N VAL A 378 19.03 -4.90 -13.46
CA VAL A 378 19.15 -4.72 -12.00
C VAL A 378 20.12 -5.75 -11.40
N CYS A 379 20.04 -7.01 -11.83
CA CYS A 379 20.84 -8.12 -11.31
C CYS A 379 22.31 -8.09 -11.76
N ARG A 380 22.68 -7.31 -12.78
CA ARG A 380 24.11 -7.08 -13.13
C ARG A 380 24.83 -6.12 -12.20
N ARG A 381 24.13 -5.38 -11.33
CA ARG A 381 24.73 -4.41 -10.41
C ARG A 381 25.30 -5.09 -9.15
N PHE A 382 26.31 -5.94 -9.33
CA PHE A 382 26.96 -6.67 -8.23
C PHE A 382 27.46 -5.73 -7.14
N GLY A 383 27.12 -6.03 -5.88
CA GLY A 383 27.54 -5.24 -4.71
C GLY A 383 26.72 -3.97 -4.45
N ASP A 384 25.84 -3.55 -5.36
CA ASP A 384 24.94 -2.42 -5.12
C ASP A 384 23.86 -2.85 -4.11
N SER A 385 23.74 -2.15 -2.98
CA SER A 385 22.71 -2.48 -1.99
C SER A 385 21.35 -1.86 -2.33
N ASN A 386 21.30 -0.89 -3.24
CA ASN A 386 20.05 -0.22 -3.61
C ASN A 386 19.12 -1.13 -4.42
N ILE A 387 19.65 -2.19 -5.04
CA ILE A 387 18.85 -3.14 -5.84
C ILE A 387 18.14 -4.20 -5.01
N LEU A 388 18.48 -4.32 -3.71
CA LEU A 388 17.98 -5.41 -2.86
C LEU A 388 16.45 -5.46 -2.74
N PRO A 389 15.70 -4.35 -2.63
CA PRO A 389 14.23 -4.42 -2.58
C PRO A 389 13.61 -4.97 -3.88
N PHE A 390 14.16 -4.60 -5.04
CA PHE A 390 13.73 -5.15 -6.33
C PHE A 390 13.96 -6.67 -6.38
N LEU A 391 15.15 -7.12 -5.98
CA LEU A 391 15.50 -8.55 -5.94
C LEU A 391 14.63 -9.31 -4.95
N HIS A 392 14.38 -8.73 -3.78
CA HIS A 392 13.53 -9.32 -2.76
C HIS A 392 12.12 -9.59 -3.32
N VAL A 393 11.42 -8.55 -3.80
CA VAL A 393 10.09 -8.70 -4.40
C VAL A 393 10.08 -9.72 -5.54
N SER A 394 11.06 -9.66 -6.44
CA SER A 394 11.14 -10.56 -7.59
C SER A 394 11.31 -12.02 -7.15
N LEU A 395 12.15 -12.28 -6.16
CA LEU A 395 12.37 -13.63 -5.63
C LEU A 395 11.21 -14.13 -4.76
N VAL A 396 10.45 -13.25 -4.09
CA VAL A 396 9.20 -13.65 -3.41
C VAL A 396 8.22 -14.22 -4.43
N PHE A 397 8.03 -13.51 -5.55
CA PHE A 397 7.17 -13.98 -6.63
C PHE A 397 7.67 -15.31 -7.23
N LEU A 398 8.97 -15.39 -7.59
CA LEU A 398 9.55 -16.63 -8.12
C LEU A 398 9.46 -17.80 -7.12
N HIS A 399 9.63 -17.54 -5.82
CA HIS A 399 9.43 -18.54 -4.78
C HIS A 399 7.99 -19.03 -4.73
N TYR A 400 6.99 -18.13 -4.79
CA TYR A 400 5.59 -18.53 -4.84
C TYR A 400 5.28 -19.40 -6.09
N LEU A 401 5.87 -19.06 -7.24
CA LEU A 401 5.69 -19.84 -8.46
C LEU A 401 6.21 -21.27 -8.33
N THR A 402 7.14 -21.56 -7.42
CA THR A 402 7.60 -22.94 -7.18
C THR A 402 6.50 -23.88 -6.67
N PHE A 403 5.41 -23.31 -6.14
CA PHE A 403 4.21 -24.04 -5.74
C PHE A 403 3.17 -24.13 -6.86
N CYS A 404 3.44 -23.54 -8.03
CA CYS A 404 2.53 -23.43 -9.16
C CYS A 404 3.26 -23.80 -10.49
N PRO A 405 3.55 -25.09 -10.74
CA PRO A 405 4.38 -25.52 -11.87
C PRO A 405 3.91 -25.02 -13.25
N GLU A 406 2.59 -24.93 -13.47
CA GLU A 406 2.01 -24.40 -14.71
C GLU A 406 2.36 -22.93 -14.93
N ALA A 407 2.20 -22.09 -13.91
CA ALA A 407 2.58 -20.69 -13.97
C ALA A 407 4.10 -20.53 -14.15
N MET A 408 4.87 -21.34 -13.42
CA MET A 408 6.33 -21.30 -13.47
C MET A 408 6.90 -21.71 -14.82
N ALA A 409 6.24 -22.64 -15.54
CA ALA A 409 6.64 -23.04 -16.90
C ALA A 409 6.63 -21.86 -17.90
N HIS A 410 5.77 -20.86 -17.70
CA HIS A 410 5.78 -19.64 -18.51
C HIS A 410 6.91 -18.68 -18.15
N VAL A 411 7.23 -18.57 -16.85
CA VAL A 411 8.15 -17.56 -16.32
C VAL A 411 9.60 -18.02 -16.37
N ALA A 412 9.89 -19.25 -15.91
CA ALA A 412 11.24 -19.77 -15.73
C ALA A 412 12.16 -19.69 -16.97
N PRO A 413 11.69 -19.91 -18.22
CA PRO A 413 12.54 -19.79 -19.41
C PRO A 413 13.10 -18.38 -19.66
N HIS A 414 12.48 -17.35 -19.08
CA HIS A 414 12.87 -15.95 -19.27
C HIS A 414 13.79 -15.43 -18.17
N ILE A 415 13.94 -16.18 -17.06
CA ILE A 415 14.76 -15.74 -15.93
C ILE A 415 16.23 -16.05 -16.21
N PRO A 416 17.15 -15.08 -16.05
CA PRO A 416 18.57 -15.30 -16.25
C PRO A 416 19.17 -16.04 -15.04
N TRP A 417 18.84 -17.32 -14.89
CA TRP A 417 19.19 -18.12 -13.69
C TRP A 417 20.68 -18.13 -13.36
N LYS A 418 21.56 -18.14 -14.38
CA LYS A 418 23.00 -18.06 -14.15
C LYS A 418 23.43 -16.73 -13.54
N LEU A 419 22.84 -15.63 -14.01
CA LEU A 419 23.06 -14.30 -13.45
C LEU A 419 22.51 -14.23 -12.02
N THR A 420 21.31 -14.78 -11.78
CA THR A 420 20.72 -14.90 -10.44
C THR A 420 21.64 -15.67 -9.49
N ALA A 421 22.17 -16.83 -9.90
CA ALA A 421 23.11 -17.61 -9.09
C ALA A 421 24.39 -16.82 -8.76
N SER A 422 24.98 -16.15 -9.76
CA SER A 422 26.15 -15.29 -9.56
C SER A 422 25.87 -14.15 -8.58
N MET A 423 24.73 -13.47 -8.71
CA MET A 423 24.33 -12.39 -7.79
C MET A 423 24.14 -12.92 -6.37
N LEU A 424 23.43 -14.04 -6.20
CA LEU A 424 23.25 -14.67 -4.90
C LEU A 424 24.60 -15.05 -4.25
N ASN A 425 25.56 -15.54 -5.02
CA ASN A 425 26.92 -15.81 -4.54
C ASN A 425 27.65 -14.53 -4.09
N THR A 426 27.52 -13.43 -4.84
CA THR A 426 28.05 -12.12 -4.42
C THR A 426 27.43 -11.68 -3.09
N LEU A 427 26.12 -11.86 -2.92
CA LEU A 427 25.43 -11.50 -1.69
C LEU A 427 25.86 -12.38 -0.51
N ILE A 428 26.07 -13.69 -0.71
CA ILE A 428 26.63 -14.59 0.31
C ILE A 428 28.00 -14.09 0.78
N GLY A 429 28.89 -13.75 -0.14
CA GLY A 429 30.23 -13.26 0.19
C GLY A 429 30.24 -11.95 0.98
N ALA A 430 29.19 -11.13 0.83
CA ALA A 430 29.03 -9.86 1.54
C ALA A 430 28.44 -9.99 2.95
N ILE A 431 27.91 -11.15 3.35
CA ILE A 431 27.34 -11.38 4.68
C ILE A 431 28.48 -11.54 5.71
N PRO A 432 28.59 -10.66 6.74
CA PRO A 432 29.72 -10.65 7.68
C PRO A 432 29.99 -12.00 8.36
N SER A 433 28.96 -12.77 8.74
CA SER A 433 29.10 -14.07 9.41
C SER A 433 29.58 -15.20 8.51
N VAL A 434 29.41 -15.11 7.19
CA VAL A 434 29.96 -16.07 6.23
C VAL A 434 31.43 -15.74 5.96
N SER A 435 31.79 -14.46 5.97
CA SER A 435 33.18 -13.99 5.78
C SER A 435 34.10 -14.26 6.98
N GLN A 436 33.54 -14.40 8.20
CA GLN A 436 34.27 -14.53 9.46
C GLN A 436 34.38 -15.97 10.01
N TYR A 437 34.17 -17.01 9.20
CA TYR A 437 34.34 -18.42 9.63
C TYR A 437 35.79 -18.82 10.00
N VAL A 438 36.69 -17.86 10.18
CA VAL A 438 37.97 -18.03 10.85
C VAL A 438 37.97 -17.19 12.13
N SER A 439 37.32 -17.72 13.17
CA SER A 439 37.54 -17.45 14.61
C SER A 439 36.29 -17.03 15.39
N GLN A 440 35.84 -18.00 16.20
CA GLN A 440 35.06 -17.87 17.44
C GLN A 440 33.56 -17.57 17.34
N ALA A 441 32.84 -18.28 18.21
CA ALA A 441 31.41 -18.46 18.21
C ALA A 441 30.64 -17.18 18.61
N GLN A 442 29.68 -16.80 17.77
CA GLN A 442 28.53 -15.98 18.17
C GLN A 442 27.25 -16.84 18.04
N PRO A 443 26.44 -16.98 19.10
CA PRO A 443 25.19 -17.70 19.04
C PRO A 443 24.02 -16.73 18.78
N ASP A 444 23.76 -16.32 17.53
CA ASP A 444 22.41 -15.85 17.14
C ASP A 444 22.16 -15.73 15.62
N LEU A 445 22.48 -16.77 14.84
CA LEU A 445 22.03 -16.84 13.45
C LEU A 445 21.34 -18.17 13.22
N ALA A 446 20.03 -18.11 12.95
CA ALA A 446 19.33 -19.19 12.30
C ALA A 446 20.14 -19.64 11.07
N PRO A 447 20.31 -20.94 10.87
CA PRO A 447 21.09 -21.46 9.75
C PRO A 447 20.34 -21.17 8.46
N LEU A 448 20.66 -20.05 7.80
CA LEU A 448 20.08 -19.58 6.53
C LEU A 448 20.03 -20.66 5.43
N PHE A 449 20.89 -21.67 5.56
CA PHE A 449 21.15 -22.73 4.59
C PHE A 449 20.56 -24.10 4.98
N GLU A 450 19.92 -24.21 6.15
CA GLU A 450 19.28 -25.45 6.60
C GLU A 450 17.87 -25.63 5.99
N ASP A 451 17.46 -26.87 5.85
CA ASP A 451 16.11 -27.21 5.38
C ASP A 451 15.11 -26.79 6.46
N GLY A 452 14.10 -26.01 6.08
CA GLY A 452 13.16 -25.43 7.04
C GLY A 452 13.74 -24.27 7.87
N ALA A 453 14.86 -23.66 7.44
CA ALA A 453 15.43 -22.48 8.08
C ALA A 453 14.34 -21.43 8.35
N PRO A 454 14.24 -20.91 9.58
CA PRO A 454 13.21 -19.95 9.94
C PRO A 454 13.38 -18.68 9.11
N PHE A 455 12.25 -18.00 8.88
CA PHE A 455 12.18 -16.78 8.10
C PHE A 455 13.19 -15.75 8.61
N PRO A 456 14.08 -15.18 7.77
CA PRO A 456 15.03 -14.16 8.22
C PRO A 456 14.32 -13.01 8.93
N GLY A 457 14.88 -12.55 10.05
CA GLY A 457 14.22 -11.55 10.89
C GLY A 457 13.19 -12.11 11.87
N SER A 458 12.72 -13.36 11.76
CA SER A 458 11.96 -14.00 12.85
C SER A 458 12.91 -14.35 14.02
N VAL A 459 12.48 -14.09 15.26
CA VAL A 459 13.15 -14.61 16.46
C VAL A 459 12.49 -15.95 16.77
N GLY A 460 13.27 -16.97 17.15
CA GLY A 460 12.75 -18.31 17.39
C GLY A 460 11.53 -18.30 18.31
N ALA A 461 10.43 -18.91 17.84
CA ALA A 461 9.36 -19.39 18.69
C ALA A 461 9.92 -20.52 19.57
N GLY A 462 10.65 -20.11 20.60
CA GLY A 462 11.39 -20.96 21.51
C GLY A 462 10.94 -20.75 22.95
N ASP A 463 9.64 -20.74 23.20
CA ASP A 463 9.06 -21.38 24.39
C ASP A 463 7.58 -21.67 24.12
N GLY A 464 7.16 -22.87 24.47
CA GLY A 464 5.79 -23.32 24.27
C GLY A 464 4.85 -22.62 25.23
N SER A 465 3.87 -21.89 24.72
CA SER A 465 2.47 -22.14 25.07
C SER A 465 1.54 -21.27 24.23
N GLU A 466 0.59 -21.93 23.59
CA GLU A 466 -0.74 -21.37 23.38
C GLU A 466 -1.26 -20.93 24.75
N GLN A 467 -1.12 -19.64 25.09
CA GLN A 467 -1.82 -19.07 26.24
C GLN A 467 -2.91 -18.14 25.72
N ASN A 468 -4.13 -18.65 25.86
CA ASN A 468 -5.39 -17.93 25.78
C ASN A 468 -5.25 -16.53 26.37
N TYR A 469 -5.47 -15.50 25.56
CA TYR A 469 -5.71 -14.15 26.03
C TYR A 469 -6.99 -14.16 26.90
N VAL A 470 -6.79 -14.10 28.22
CA VAL A 470 -7.84 -13.72 29.17
C VAL A 470 -7.48 -12.36 29.74
N ASP A 471 -8.39 -11.44 29.49
CA ASP A 471 -8.40 -10.04 29.91
C ASP A 471 -8.30 -9.90 31.44
N GLY A 472 -7.42 -9.01 31.92
CA GLY A 472 -7.16 -8.86 33.35
C GLY A 472 -6.23 -7.72 33.71
N LYS A 473 -6.77 -6.50 33.80
CA LYS A 473 -6.17 -5.34 34.48
C LYS A 473 -5.58 -5.72 35.85
N LYS A 474 -4.33 -5.33 36.11
CA LYS A 474 -3.89 -4.88 37.45
C LYS A 474 -2.84 -3.78 37.37
N GLU A 475 -3.08 -2.74 38.16
CA GLU A 475 -2.21 -1.61 38.44
C GLU A 475 -1.10 -1.99 39.44
N GLY A 476 0.03 -1.27 39.33
CA GLY A 476 0.90 -0.86 40.44
C GLY A 476 2.06 -1.80 40.84
N GLU A 477 3.30 -1.38 40.56
CA GLU A 477 4.36 -1.15 41.57
C GLU A 477 5.69 -0.69 40.94
N ASP A 478 6.26 0.38 41.50
CA ASP A 478 7.61 0.88 41.25
C ASP A 478 8.69 -0.14 41.63
N LYS A 479 9.71 -0.34 40.77
CA LYS A 479 11.04 -0.79 41.21
C LYS A 479 12.16 -0.31 40.28
N LYS A 480 13.20 0.22 40.91
CA LYS A 480 14.41 0.86 40.39
C LYS A 480 15.39 -0.09 39.69
N ASP A 481 16.06 0.49 38.69
CA ASP A 481 17.45 0.36 38.23
C ASP A 481 18.16 -1.00 38.31
N GLY A 482 18.52 -1.54 37.14
CA GLY A 482 19.48 -2.63 36.99
C GLY A 482 19.88 -2.85 35.53
N GLU A 483 21.10 -2.40 35.19
CA GLU A 483 21.95 -2.75 34.04
C GLU A 483 21.35 -2.69 32.62
N GLY A 484 21.91 -1.78 31.82
CA GLY A 484 21.58 -1.60 30.41
C GLY A 484 21.79 -2.87 29.60
N LYS A 485 20.72 -3.64 29.43
CA LYS A 485 20.54 -4.43 28.21
C LYS A 485 20.46 -3.42 27.06
N GLU A 486 21.36 -3.55 26.08
CA GLU A 486 21.13 -2.96 24.77
C GLU A 486 19.68 -3.30 24.37
N PRO A 487 18.88 -2.31 23.90
CA PRO A 487 17.55 -2.59 23.45
C PRO A 487 17.66 -3.67 22.37
N THR A 488 17.03 -4.81 22.60
CA THR A 488 16.90 -5.82 21.54
C THR A 488 16.38 -5.10 20.30
N PRO A 489 17.03 -5.25 19.14
CA PRO A 489 16.67 -4.44 17.97
C PRO A 489 15.21 -4.72 17.65
N ARG A 490 14.39 -3.66 17.74
CA ARG A 490 12.98 -3.65 17.34
C ARG A 490 12.90 -4.23 15.93
N LYS A 491 12.46 -5.47 15.78
CA LYS A 491 12.38 -6.10 14.46
C LYS A 491 11.09 -5.68 13.80
N ARG A 492 11.26 -4.86 12.76
CA ARG A 492 10.21 -4.11 12.09
C ARG A 492 10.17 -4.58 10.62
N PRO A 493 9.00 -4.87 10.05
CA PRO A 493 8.88 -5.23 8.65
C PRO A 493 9.52 -4.19 7.73
N LEU A 494 10.11 -4.67 6.64
CA LEU A 494 10.75 -3.82 5.66
C LEU A 494 9.71 -2.99 4.89
N PRO A 495 10.05 -1.79 4.38
CA PRO A 495 9.18 -1.02 3.48
C PRO A 495 8.55 -1.86 2.35
N ASP A 496 9.36 -2.72 1.73
CA ASP A 496 8.93 -3.64 0.69
C ASP A 496 8.10 -4.83 1.21
N ASP A 497 8.21 -5.22 2.49
CA ASP A 497 7.28 -6.19 3.09
C ASP A 497 5.86 -5.63 3.12
N PHE A 498 5.71 -4.36 3.49
CA PHE A 498 4.41 -3.68 3.48
C PHE A 498 3.87 -3.49 2.06
N ALA A 499 4.75 -3.18 1.10
CA ALA A 499 4.36 -3.05 -0.31
C ALA A 499 3.83 -4.37 -0.90
N LEU A 500 4.32 -5.52 -0.41
CA LEU A 500 3.91 -6.84 -0.85
C LEU A 500 2.52 -7.27 -0.33
N ARG A 501 2.04 -6.73 0.80
CA ARG A 501 0.76 -7.13 1.41
C ARG A 501 -0.41 -6.99 0.44
N GLY A 502 -1.35 -7.94 0.52
CA GLY A 502 -2.58 -7.95 -0.27
C GLY A 502 -2.50 -8.68 -1.61
N LEU A 503 -1.28 -8.98 -2.08
CA LEU A 503 -1.04 -9.72 -3.30
C LEU A 503 -1.16 -11.22 -3.01
N SER A 504 -1.94 -11.95 -3.81
CA SER A 504 -2.22 -13.39 -3.56
C SER A 504 -0.96 -14.27 -3.57
N TRP A 505 0.08 -13.85 -4.30
CA TRP A 505 1.36 -14.55 -4.36
C TRP A 505 2.29 -14.27 -3.17
N THR A 506 1.82 -13.58 -2.13
CA THR A 506 2.58 -13.32 -0.89
C THR A 506 1.96 -13.97 0.35
N GLU A 507 0.80 -14.61 0.23
CA GLU A 507 0.01 -15.15 1.34
C GLU A 507 0.81 -16.12 2.23
N MET A 508 1.65 -16.94 1.61
CA MET A 508 2.45 -17.99 2.28
C MET A 508 3.87 -17.53 2.63
N TYR A 509 4.19 -16.27 2.35
CA TYR A 509 5.57 -15.79 2.46
C TYR A 509 5.91 -15.31 3.86
N PHE A 510 5.03 -14.51 4.47
CA PHE A 510 5.27 -13.92 5.79
C PHE A 510 4.84 -14.87 6.91
N PRO A 511 5.59 -14.96 8.02
CA PRO A 511 5.15 -15.64 9.23
C PRO A 511 3.85 -15.06 9.77
N SER A 512 3.10 -15.88 10.50
CA SER A 512 1.97 -15.41 11.30
C SER A 512 2.41 -14.26 12.22
N HIS A 513 1.57 -13.24 12.36
CA HIS A 513 1.82 -12.06 13.18
C HIS A 513 3.02 -11.18 12.75
N TRP A 514 3.62 -11.38 11.57
CA TRP A 514 4.74 -10.55 11.09
C TRP A 514 4.45 -9.04 11.08
N PHE A 515 3.21 -8.65 10.79
CA PHE A 515 2.76 -7.26 10.76
C PHE A 515 2.03 -6.81 12.04
N VAL A 516 1.96 -7.67 13.07
CA VAL A 516 1.40 -7.30 14.38
C VAL A 516 2.55 -6.72 15.21
N LEU A 517 2.57 -5.40 15.32
CA LEU A 517 3.61 -4.64 16.00
C LEU A 517 3.14 -4.24 17.40
N GLU A 518 4.02 -4.34 18.40
CA GLU A 518 3.71 -3.96 19.80
C GLU A 518 3.42 -2.46 19.95
N GLU A 519 4.09 -1.62 19.16
CA GLU A 519 3.84 -0.18 19.05
C GLU A 519 3.35 0.15 17.65
N SER A 520 2.36 1.05 17.54
CA SER A 520 1.93 1.57 16.24
C SER A 520 3.07 2.37 15.61
N ILE A 521 3.54 1.91 14.46
CA ILE A 521 4.57 2.60 13.68
C ILE A 521 3.87 3.64 12.81
N ASP A 522 4.34 4.89 12.85
CA ASP A 522 3.82 5.94 12.00
C ASP A 522 4.18 5.68 10.52
N ASP A 523 3.39 6.19 9.59
CA ASP A 523 3.60 5.99 8.15
C ASP A 523 4.95 6.55 7.68
N ASP A 524 5.41 7.68 8.24
CA ASP A 524 6.73 8.23 7.92
C ASP A 524 7.85 7.31 8.40
N GLU A 525 7.66 6.68 9.56
CA GLU A 525 8.58 5.69 10.07
C GLU A 525 8.57 4.46 9.15
N LYS A 526 7.40 4.00 8.68
CA LYS A 526 7.20 2.84 7.79
C LYS A 526 8.12 2.78 6.58
N TYR A 527 8.42 3.92 5.97
CA TYR A 527 9.28 4.01 4.79
C TYR A 527 10.67 4.57 5.10
N PHE A 528 10.99 4.79 6.37
CA PHE A 528 12.32 5.22 6.81
C PHE A 528 13.33 4.06 6.75
N GLU A 529 14.37 4.26 5.93
CA GLU A 529 15.40 3.25 5.67
C GLU A 529 16.54 3.26 6.70
N LEU A 530 16.72 2.14 7.40
CA LEU A 530 17.82 1.92 8.35
C LEU A 530 18.94 1.07 7.73
N ALA A 531 20.18 1.25 8.21
CA ALA A 531 21.31 0.44 7.74
C ALA A 531 21.13 -1.06 8.02
N SER A 532 20.48 -1.42 9.13
CA SER A 532 20.15 -2.80 9.49
C SER A 532 19.20 -3.47 8.49
N MET A 533 18.28 -2.71 7.88
CA MET A 533 17.33 -3.20 6.90
C MET A 533 18.02 -3.68 5.61
N MET A 534 19.16 -3.08 5.25
CA MET A 534 19.93 -3.55 4.09
C MET A 534 20.52 -4.94 4.32
N GLU A 535 21.07 -5.18 5.50
CA GLU A 535 21.62 -6.50 5.86
C GLU A 535 20.49 -7.55 5.99
N GLU A 536 19.33 -7.16 6.52
CA GLU A 536 18.15 -8.02 6.55
C GLU A 536 17.66 -8.40 5.15
N ARG A 537 17.53 -7.43 4.23
CA ARG A 537 17.19 -7.71 2.83
C ARG A 537 18.19 -8.63 2.15
N ARG A 538 19.48 -8.43 2.38
CA ARG A 538 20.53 -9.31 1.83
C ARG A 538 20.33 -10.75 2.27
N ARG A 539 20.12 -10.98 3.57
CA ARG A 539 19.84 -12.32 4.13
C ARG A 539 18.55 -12.90 3.56
N ARG A 540 17.50 -12.08 3.40
CA ARG A 540 16.22 -12.48 2.81
C ARG A 540 16.36 -12.96 1.37
N VAL A 541 17.06 -12.20 0.55
CA VAL A 541 17.31 -12.52 -0.87
C VAL A 541 18.07 -13.84 -1.01
N VAL A 542 19.12 -14.04 -0.19
CA VAL A 542 19.87 -15.32 -0.15
C VAL A 542 19.00 -16.47 0.33
N TRP A 543 18.21 -16.27 1.39
CA TRP A 543 17.29 -17.27 1.93
C TRP A 543 16.25 -17.70 0.87
N LEU A 544 15.64 -16.75 0.17
CA LEU A 544 14.71 -17.03 -0.94
C LEU A 544 15.38 -17.84 -2.04
N GLY A 545 16.62 -17.51 -2.42
CA GLY A 545 17.41 -18.28 -3.37
C GLY A 545 17.56 -19.75 -2.93
N CYS A 546 17.87 -19.99 -1.65
CA CYS A 546 17.98 -21.34 -1.08
C CYS A 546 16.63 -22.08 -1.14
N ARG A 547 15.53 -21.42 -0.71
CA ARG A 547 14.19 -22.01 -0.72
C ARG A 547 13.73 -22.39 -2.14
N ILE A 548 14.03 -21.55 -3.14
CA ILE A 548 13.76 -21.84 -4.55
C ILE A 548 14.57 -23.07 -5.01
N ALA A 549 15.89 -23.09 -4.76
CA ALA A 549 16.75 -24.20 -5.18
C ALA A 549 16.33 -25.54 -4.55
N GLU A 550 15.94 -25.54 -3.27
CA GLU A 550 15.50 -26.72 -2.55
C GLU A 550 14.15 -27.24 -3.05
N ARG A 551 13.15 -26.35 -3.17
CA ARG A 551 11.79 -26.73 -3.58
C ARG A 551 11.72 -27.25 -5.01
N GLU A 552 12.56 -26.71 -5.88
CA GLU A 552 12.62 -27.07 -7.30
C GLU A 552 13.54 -28.25 -7.60
N GLY A 553 14.23 -28.80 -6.59
CA GLY A 553 15.11 -29.96 -6.76
C GLY A 553 16.21 -29.75 -7.80
N GLY A 554 16.65 -28.50 -8.02
CA GLY A 554 17.71 -28.21 -8.98
C GLY A 554 17.27 -28.08 -10.45
N ASN A 555 15.98 -27.88 -10.73
CA ASN A 555 15.46 -27.63 -12.08
C ASN A 555 16.00 -26.33 -12.71
N TRP A 556 16.23 -25.29 -11.90
CA TRP A 556 16.76 -24.00 -12.36
C TRP A 556 17.97 -23.56 -11.55
N LEU A 557 17.77 -23.22 -10.27
CA LEU A 557 18.84 -22.93 -9.31
C LEU A 557 19.22 -24.19 -8.55
N ARG A 558 20.52 -24.32 -8.25
CA ARG A 558 21.08 -25.35 -7.38
C ARG A 558 21.84 -24.66 -6.27
N PHE A 559 21.74 -25.18 -5.05
CA PHE A 559 22.53 -24.70 -3.93
C PHE A 559 23.37 -25.86 -3.40
N ASP A 560 24.68 -25.69 -3.40
CA ASP A 560 25.63 -26.64 -2.83
C ASP A 560 25.83 -26.29 -1.35
N LYS A 561 25.39 -27.21 -0.48
CA LYS A 561 25.46 -27.03 0.98
C LYS A 561 26.89 -27.13 1.53
N GLU A 562 27.80 -27.81 0.83
CA GLU A 562 29.19 -27.98 1.26
C GLU A 562 30.00 -26.72 0.96
N THR A 563 29.92 -26.23 -0.28
CA THR A 563 30.64 -25.02 -0.71
C THR A 563 29.91 -23.73 -0.34
N LYS A 564 28.62 -23.83 0.05
CA LYS A 564 27.71 -22.70 0.29
C LYS A 564 27.61 -21.77 -0.92
N THR A 565 27.53 -22.34 -2.11
CA THR A 565 27.44 -21.59 -3.36
C THR A 565 26.24 -22.03 -4.20
N PHE A 566 25.69 -21.06 -4.94
CA PHE A 566 24.70 -21.29 -5.96
C PHE A 566 25.34 -21.69 -7.28
N GLY A 567 24.74 -22.67 -7.94
CA GLY A 567 24.92 -23.00 -9.34
C GLY A 567 23.57 -23.05 -10.05
N VAL A 568 23.57 -23.55 -11.28
CA VAL A 568 22.36 -23.73 -12.07
C VAL A 568 22.27 -25.13 -12.63
N ASN A 569 21.07 -25.50 -13.08
CA ASN A 569 20.93 -26.66 -13.95
C ASN A 569 21.76 -26.44 -15.23
N PRO A 570 22.47 -27.47 -15.75
CA PRO A 570 23.28 -27.36 -16.96
C PRO A 570 22.56 -26.76 -18.18
N LEU A 571 21.22 -26.88 -18.26
CA LEU A 571 20.42 -26.25 -19.31
C LEU A 571 20.45 -24.71 -19.30
N TYR A 572 20.74 -24.11 -18.14
CA TYR A 572 20.84 -22.67 -17.95
C TYR A 572 22.27 -22.21 -17.69
N GLU A 573 23.24 -23.11 -17.82
CA GLU A 573 24.65 -22.78 -17.72
C GLU A 573 25.07 -22.03 -19.00
N VAL A 574 25.41 -20.75 -18.83
CA VAL A 574 25.82 -19.86 -19.92
C VAL A 574 27.01 -19.01 -19.47
N GLU A 575 27.86 -18.63 -20.41
CA GLU A 575 28.89 -17.63 -20.13
C GLU A 575 28.21 -16.27 -19.92
N LEU A 576 28.44 -15.67 -18.75
CA LEU A 576 27.99 -14.31 -18.48
C LEU A 576 29.00 -13.36 -19.11
N ASP A 577 28.53 -12.51 -20.00
CA ASP A 577 29.31 -11.38 -20.49
C ASP A 577 29.40 -10.32 -19.39
N LEU A 578 30.32 -10.55 -18.46
CA LEU A 578 30.69 -9.62 -17.41
C LEU A 578 31.76 -8.70 -17.98
N GLU A 579 31.40 -7.81 -18.91
CA GLU A 579 32.26 -6.68 -19.25
C GLU A 579 32.55 -5.92 -17.95
N GLY A 580 33.81 -5.97 -17.49
CA GLY A 580 34.19 -5.41 -16.20
C GLY A 580 33.98 -3.89 -16.16
N PRO A 581 33.40 -3.32 -15.09
CA PRO A 581 33.45 -1.88 -14.90
C PRO A 581 34.89 -1.49 -14.55
N GLY A 582 35.69 -1.22 -15.57
CA GLY A 582 36.92 -0.46 -15.44
C GLY A 582 36.55 0.94 -14.97
N GLN A 583 36.82 1.21 -13.69
CA GLN A 583 36.65 2.46 -12.96
C GLN A 583 35.21 2.82 -12.60
N MET A 584 34.86 2.54 -11.34
CA MET A 584 33.97 3.42 -10.59
C MET A 584 34.50 4.86 -10.74
N PRO A 585 33.66 5.87 -11.03
CA PRO A 585 34.06 7.25 -10.77
C PRO A 585 34.43 7.35 -9.29
N PRO A 586 35.56 7.98 -8.94
CA PRO A 586 36.02 8.03 -7.55
C PRO A 586 34.93 8.63 -6.67
N THR A 587 34.67 7.96 -5.55
CA THR A 587 34.00 8.56 -4.38
C THR A 587 34.74 9.87 -4.07
N PRO A 588 34.07 11.03 -3.98
CA PRO A 588 34.69 12.22 -3.41
C PRO A 588 34.92 11.93 -1.94
N GLY A 589 36.12 11.42 -1.64
CA GLY A 589 36.64 11.30 -0.30
C GLY A 589 37.05 12.69 0.18
N GLU A 590 36.71 12.94 1.43
CA GLU A 590 37.13 14.06 2.26
C GLU A 590 38.64 14.34 2.11
N SER A 591 38.97 15.44 1.44
CA SER A 591 40.00 16.41 1.78
C SER A 591 40.30 17.22 0.52
N ASP A 592 39.82 18.46 0.47
CA ASP A 592 40.59 19.53 -0.15
C ASP A 592 40.19 20.84 0.54
N ASP A 593 41.19 21.70 0.65
CA ASP A 593 41.31 22.79 1.59
C ASP A 593 40.18 23.83 1.52
N PHE A 594 39.95 24.46 2.67
CA PHE A 594 39.25 25.74 2.77
C PHE A 594 39.95 26.77 1.88
N GLU A 595 39.50 26.94 0.63
CA GLU A 595 39.75 28.17 -0.11
C GLU A 595 38.80 29.24 0.43
N GLU A 596 39.40 30.26 1.04
CA GLU A 596 38.75 31.46 1.54
C GLU A 596 37.85 32.10 0.47
N LEU A 597 36.56 32.23 0.79
CA LEU A 597 35.64 33.08 0.05
C LEU A 597 36.13 34.55 0.15
N PRO A 598 36.23 35.28 -0.98
CA PRO A 598 36.66 36.67 -0.94
C PRO A 598 35.59 37.58 -0.34
N ASP A 599 36.08 38.48 0.50
CA ASP A 599 35.35 39.41 1.34
C ASP A 599 34.43 40.36 0.54
N ALA A 600 33.15 40.40 0.92
CA ALA A 600 32.16 41.30 0.36
C ALA A 600 32.33 42.71 0.93
N LYS A 601 33.31 43.48 0.43
CA LYS A 601 33.41 44.95 0.59
C LYS A 601 34.51 45.57 -0.28
N ALA A 602 34.14 45.98 -1.49
CA ALA A 602 34.73 47.10 -2.26
C ALA A 602 33.90 47.25 -3.55
N ILE A 603 32.78 47.98 -3.51
CA ILE A 603 32.64 49.42 -3.84
C ILE A 603 32.71 49.70 -5.34
N ALA A 604 31.62 50.37 -5.78
CA ALA A 604 31.41 51.21 -6.97
C ALA A 604 30.96 50.51 -8.25
#